data_AF-A0A2K8SWN3-F1
#
_entry.id   AF-A0A2K8SWN3-F1
#
_cell.length_a   1.000
_cell.length_b   1.000
_cell.length_c   1.000
_cell.angle_alpha   90.00
_cell.angle_beta   90.00
_cell.angle_gamma   90.00
#
_symmetry.space_group_name_H-M   'P 1'
#
loop_
_entity.id
_entity.type
_entity.pdbx_description
1 polymer ?
#
loop_
_entity_poly.entity_id
_entity_poly.type
_entity_poly.pdbx_seq_one_letter_code
_entity_poly.pdbx_strand_id
1 'polypeptide(L)'
;MADITVTPLNNILNGTPDNDLILALNGDDVIIASAGNDIINGGDGQDTVDYSQSGDITVLPTGTVQKSGGAKDQLIRIKKIIGSANAIDTIDASGTDVQLIADLSAEQVNISNIPDFGSLNFRVVNFENVIGGNGNDPLTGNAGVNTRNGGWGDDNLDGRNGNDILMGGLGKDILTGGGGSDIFRYNTALEGDGIINDLNAS
;
A
#
# COMPACT_ATOMS: atom_id res chain seq x y z
N MET A 1 14.52 10.02 -20.35
CA MET A 1 15.56 9.59 -19.39
C MET A 1 16.46 10.75 -19.11
N ALA A 2 15.99 11.58 -18.18
CA ALA A 2 16.87 12.48 -17.45
C ALA A 2 17.48 11.71 -16.27
N ASP A 3 18.75 11.97 -16.01
CA ASP A 3 19.42 11.56 -14.78
C ASP A 3 19.38 12.74 -13.80
N ILE A 4 18.69 12.57 -12.67
CA ILE A 4 18.56 13.58 -11.63
C ILE A 4 19.35 13.10 -10.42
N THR A 5 20.46 13.76 -10.12
CA THR A 5 21.29 13.50 -8.94
C THR A 5 21.51 14.79 -8.18
N VAL A 6 21.34 14.74 -6.86
CA VAL A 6 21.39 15.92 -6.00
C VAL A 6 22.54 15.84 -4.99
N THR A 7 22.62 16.82 -4.10
CA THR A 7 23.61 16.86 -3.03
C THR A 7 23.26 15.84 -1.94
N PRO A 8 24.23 15.35 -1.14
CA PRO A 8 23.94 14.50 0.03
C PRO A 8 23.44 15.32 1.23
N LEU A 9 22.31 16.01 1.04
CA LEU A 9 21.56 16.83 2.00
C LEU A 9 20.07 16.61 1.75
N ASN A 10 19.21 16.94 2.71
CA ASN A 10 17.76 16.92 2.50
C ASN A 10 17.36 17.81 1.31
N ASN A 11 16.70 17.21 0.33
CA ASN A 11 16.39 17.82 -0.95
C ASN A 11 14.91 17.62 -1.30
N ILE A 12 14.41 18.50 -2.17
CA ILE A 12 13.13 18.34 -2.85
C ILE A 12 13.44 18.15 -4.33
N LEU A 13 13.10 16.96 -4.85
CA LEU A 13 13.37 16.55 -6.22
C LEU A 13 12.05 16.49 -6.99
N ASN A 14 12.07 16.90 -8.25
CA ASN A 14 10.94 16.74 -9.16
C ASN A 14 11.41 15.93 -10.37
N GLY A 15 10.71 14.83 -10.67
CA GLY A 15 10.86 14.17 -11.95
C GLY A 15 10.31 15.01 -13.10
N THR A 16 10.69 14.65 -14.32
CA THR A 16 10.11 15.15 -15.55
C THR A 16 8.95 14.24 -15.99
N PRO A 17 8.11 14.63 -16.96
CA PRO A 17 7.08 13.73 -17.48
C PRO A 17 7.60 12.50 -18.25
N ASP A 18 8.91 12.45 -18.57
CA ASP A 18 9.55 11.32 -19.23
C ASP A 18 10.03 10.28 -18.20
N ASN A 19 10.38 9.07 -18.64
CA ASN A 19 11.03 8.08 -17.77
C ASN A 19 12.35 8.64 -17.23
N ASP A 20 12.56 8.65 -15.92
CA ASP A 20 13.74 9.23 -15.25
C ASP A 20 14.47 8.25 -14.32
N LEU A 21 15.76 8.54 -14.08
CA LEU A 21 16.54 7.93 -13.00
C LEU A 21 16.82 9.01 -11.95
N ILE A 22 16.26 8.84 -10.75
CA ILE A 22 16.36 9.79 -9.64
C ILE A 22 17.21 9.17 -8.52
N LEU A 23 18.29 9.86 -8.14
CA LEU A 23 19.21 9.45 -7.07
C LEU A 23 19.30 10.56 -6.01
N ALA A 24 18.67 10.35 -4.84
CA ALA A 24 18.59 11.34 -3.77
C ALA A 24 19.83 11.34 -2.84
N LEU A 25 20.55 10.21 -2.79
CA LEU A 25 21.81 10.02 -2.04
C LEU A 25 21.63 9.93 -0.52
N ASN A 26 22.10 10.90 0.26
CA ASN A 26 21.98 10.89 1.72
C ASN A 26 21.10 12.06 2.13
N GLY A 27 20.31 11.89 3.18
CA GLY A 27 19.42 12.92 3.70
C GLY A 27 18.00 12.37 3.84
N ASP A 28 17.12 13.17 4.43
CA ASP A 28 15.69 12.87 4.42
C ASP A 28 15.07 13.63 3.25
N ASP A 29 14.93 12.96 2.10
CA ASP A 29 14.55 13.58 0.84
C ASP A 29 13.05 13.50 0.55
N VAL A 30 12.55 14.45 -0.25
CA VAL A 30 11.19 14.44 -0.81
C VAL A 30 11.29 14.41 -2.33
N ILE A 31 10.76 13.35 -2.94
CA ILE A 31 10.70 13.18 -4.39
C ILE A 31 9.24 13.35 -4.82
N ILE A 32 8.95 14.38 -5.60
CA ILE A 32 7.65 14.57 -6.22
C ILE A 32 7.55 13.67 -7.45
N ALA A 33 6.60 12.74 -7.41
CA ALA A 33 6.38 11.81 -8.50
C ALA A 33 5.84 12.51 -9.75
N SER A 34 6.23 12.00 -10.91
CA SER A 34 5.85 12.54 -12.22
C SER A 34 5.24 11.45 -13.11
N ALA A 35 4.85 11.82 -14.34
CA ALA A 35 4.54 10.83 -15.37
C ALA A 35 5.82 10.10 -15.82
N GLY A 36 5.69 9.03 -16.62
CA GLY A 36 6.83 8.22 -17.04
C GLY A 36 7.02 6.99 -16.17
N ASN A 37 7.93 6.11 -16.61
CA ASN A 37 8.35 4.93 -15.84
C ASN A 37 9.69 5.24 -15.19
N ASP A 38 9.68 5.53 -13.90
CA ASP A 38 10.85 6.09 -13.22
C ASP A 38 11.56 5.06 -12.36
N ILE A 39 12.86 5.24 -12.14
CA ILE A 39 13.63 4.53 -11.12
C ILE A 39 14.00 5.56 -10.07
N ILE A 40 13.47 5.41 -8.86
CA ILE A 40 13.63 6.38 -7.77
C ILE A 40 14.38 5.70 -6.62
N ASN A 41 15.59 6.17 -6.34
CA ASN A 41 16.41 5.70 -5.22
C ASN A 41 16.58 6.81 -4.18
N GLY A 42 15.95 6.64 -3.02
CA GLY A 42 16.06 7.56 -1.88
C GLY A 42 17.45 7.54 -1.23
N GLY A 43 18.13 6.40 -1.25
CA GLY A 43 19.44 6.27 -0.62
C GLY A 43 19.37 6.18 0.91
N ASP A 44 20.26 6.87 1.62
CA ASP A 44 20.37 6.82 3.09
C ASP A 44 19.52 7.91 3.74
N GLY A 45 18.49 7.52 4.50
CA GLY A 45 17.68 8.45 5.31
C GLY A 45 16.21 8.05 5.38
N GLN A 46 15.34 9.00 5.70
CA GLN A 46 13.90 8.89 5.73
C GLN A 46 13.27 9.51 4.48
N ASP A 47 13.42 8.82 3.37
CA ASP A 47 13.00 9.35 2.06
C ASP A 47 11.51 9.16 1.79
N THR A 48 10.91 10.19 1.21
CA THR A 48 9.50 10.26 0.86
C THR A 48 9.32 10.36 -0.64
N VAL A 49 8.42 9.57 -1.22
CA VAL A 49 7.89 9.80 -2.57
C VAL A 49 6.45 10.29 -2.47
N ASP A 50 6.16 11.41 -3.12
CA ASP A 50 4.89 12.10 -3.07
C ASP A 50 4.12 11.94 -4.40
N TYR A 51 3.08 11.10 -4.36
CA TYR A 51 2.12 10.88 -5.44
C TYR A 51 0.82 11.67 -5.23
N SER A 52 0.78 12.67 -4.33
CA SER A 52 -0.46 13.40 -3.99
C SER A 52 -1.13 14.13 -5.17
N GLN A 53 -0.39 14.39 -6.25
CA GLN A 53 -0.89 14.99 -7.49
C GLN A 53 -1.15 13.96 -8.60
N SER A 54 -0.96 12.67 -8.31
CA SER A 54 -1.30 11.56 -9.23
C SER A 54 -2.78 11.19 -9.12
N GLY A 55 -3.27 10.44 -10.11
CA GLY A 55 -4.49 9.65 -9.94
C GLY A 55 -4.19 8.39 -9.11
N ASP A 56 -5.08 7.40 -9.21
CA ASP A 56 -4.94 6.14 -8.48
C ASP A 56 -3.55 5.51 -8.67
N ILE A 57 -2.95 5.06 -7.57
CA ILE A 57 -1.73 4.27 -7.56
C ILE A 57 -1.93 2.91 -6.88
N THR A 58 -1.17 1.92 -7.34
CA THR A 58 -1.05 0.60 -6.72
C THR A 58 0.40 0.33 -6.34
N VAL A 59 0.68 0.15 -5.06
CA VAL A 59 2.00 -0.21 -4.53
C VAL A 59 2.09 -1.73 -4.40
N LEU A 60 3.12 -2.33 -5.01
CA LEU A 60 3.39 -3.77 -4.96
C LEU A 60 4.54 -4.12 -4.00
N PRO A 61 4.59 -5.35 -3.46
CA PRO A 61 5.68 -5.86 -2.63
C PRO A 61 7.08 -5.77 -3.25
N THR A 62 7.17 -5.66 -4.58
CA THR A 62 8.43 -5.51 -5.32
C THR A 62 9.02 -4.09 -5.26
N GLY A 63 8.37 -3.16 -4.54
CA GLY A 63 8.71 -1.75 -4.57
C GLY A 63 8.28 -1.06 -5.86
N THR A 64 7.43 -1.70 -6.66
CA THR A 64 6.86 -1.10 -7.88
C THR A 64 5.60 -0.33 -7.54
N VAL A 65 5.47 0.90 -8.04
CA VAL A 65 4.22 1.69 -7.99
C VAL A 65 3.64 1.76 -9.39
N GLN A 66 2.43 1.22 -9.57
CA GLN A 66 1.69 1.30 -10.82
C GLN A 66 0.76 2.52 -10.77
N LYS A 67 0.81 3.36 -11.80
CA LYS A 67 -0.04 4.54 -11.92
C LYS A 67 -1.24 4.23 -12.81
N SER A 68 -2.39 4.87 -12.56
CA SER A 68 -3.60 4.75 -13.40
C SER A 68 -3.37 5.01 -14.91
N GLY A 69 -2.36 5.81 -15.27
CA GLY A 69 -1.92 6.01 -16.66
C GLY A 69 -1.15 4.85 -17.29
N GLY A 70 -0.97 3.73 -16.58
CA GLY A 70 -0.25 2.52 -17.01
C GLY A 70 1.26 2.57 -16.81
N ALA A 71 1.81 3.74 -16.52
CA ALA A 71 3.22 3.91 -16.22
C ALA A 71 3.58 3.37 -14.83
N LYS A 72 4.83 2.93 -14.65
CA LYS A 72 5.28 2.22 -13.44
C LYS A 72 6.60 2.77 -12.95
N ASP A 73 6.67 3.06 -11.66
CA ASP A 73 7.90 3.48 -11.00
C ASP A 73 8.47 2.33 -10.19
N GLN A 74 9.79 2.24 -10.16
CA GLN A 74 10.52 1.35 -9.28
C GLN A 74 11.13 2.16 -8.15
N LEU A 75 10.64 1.92 -6.93
CA LEU A 75 11.13 2.56 -5.72
C LEU A 75 12.22 1.71 -5.07
N ILE A 76 13.28 2.39 -4.66
CA ILE A 76 14.45 1.81 -4.00
C ILE A 76 14.74 2.65 -2.77
N ARG A 77 14.81 1.97 -1.61
CA ARG A 77 15.18 2.57 -0.31
C ARG A 77 14.27 3.71 0.19
N ILE A 78 13.04 3.78 -0.31
CA ILE A 78 12.01 4.72 0.16
C ILE A 78 11.40 4.27 1.50
N LYS A 79 11.12 5.23 2.39
CA LYS A 79 10.52 5.00 3.71
C LYS A 79 9.07 5.47 3.83
N LYS A 80 8.65 6.41 3.00
CA LYS A 80 7.29 6.95 3.01
C LYS A 80 6.76 7.13 1.60
N ILE A 81 5.51 6.73 1.39
CA ILE A 81 4.75 6.97 0.15
C ILE A 81 3.50 7.77 0.52
N ILE A 82 3.26 8.88 -0.19
CA ILE A 82 2.06 9.69 -0.03
C ILE A 82 1.18 9.50 -1.27
N GLY A 83 0.00 8.94 -1.10
CA GLY A 83 -1.05 8.86 -2.10
C GLY A 83 -1.84 10.16 -2.26
N SER A 84 -2.71 10.19 -3.27
CA SER A 84 -3.63 11.27 -3.55
C SER A 84 -4.89 11.14 -2.70
N ALA A 85 -5.19 12.18 -1.92
CA ALA A 85 -6.40 12.24 -1.09
C ALA A 85 -7.73 12.25 -1.90
N ASN A 86 -7.66 12.37 -3.22
CA ASN A 86 -8.83 12.39 -4.12
C ASN A 86 -8.86 11.20 -5.09
N ALA A 87 -7.90 10.28 -4.96
CA ALA A 87 -7.80 9.06 -5.74
C ALA A 87 -8.11 7.85 -4.86
N ILE A 88 -8.17 6.67 -5.47
CA ILE A 88 -8.25 5.42 -4.72
C ILE A 88 -6.87 4.76 -4.78
N ASP A 89 -6.14 4.81 -3.67
CA ASP A 89 -4.79 4.28 -3.60
C ASP A 89 -4.75 2.92 -2.90
N THR A 90 -3.98 2.00 -3.47
CA THR A 90 -4.01 0.57 -3.14
C THR A 90 -2.63 0.04 -2.79
N ILE A 91 -2.54 -0.77 -1.73
CA ILE A 91 -1.42 -1.70 -1.53
C ILE A 91 -1.88 -3.08 -1.96
N ASP A 92 -1.16 -3.72 -2.87
CA ASP A 92 -1.57 -4.98 -3.47
C ASP A 92 -0.45 -6.03 -3.39
N ALA A 93 -0.62 -7.00 -2.50
CA ALA A 93 0.25 -8.17 -2.35
C ALA A 93 -0.33 -9.44 -2.99
N SER A 94 -1.41 -9.32 -3.77
CA SER A 94 -2.11 -10.49 -4.31
C SER A 94 -1.22 -11.39 -5.15
N GLY A 95 -1.43 -12.70 -5.02
CA GLY A 95 -0.70 -13.72 -5.76
C GLY A 95 0.77 -13.89 -5.34
N THR A 96 1.15 -13.33 -4.18
CA THR A 96 2.50 -13.50 -3.61
C THR A 96 2.45 -14.25 -2.29
N ASP A 97 3.49 -15.01 -1.96
CA ASP A 97 3.58 -15.76 -0.68
C ASP A 97 4.04 -14.89 0.50
N VAL A 98 3.97 -13.56 0.35
CA VAL A 98 4.35 -12.62 1.41
C VAL A 98 3.25 -12.56 2.48
N GLN A 99 3.62 -12.15 3.69
CA GLN A 99 2.66 -11.69 4.67
C GLN A 99 2.65 -10.15 4.68
N LEU A 100 1.47 -9.57 4.52
CA LEU A 100 1.22 -8.13 4.55
C LEU A 100 0.56 -7.76 5.88
N ILE A 101 1.27 -6.96 6.68
CA ILE A 101 0.76 -6.35 7.91
C ILE A 101 0.55 -4.87 7.62
N ALA A 102 -0.70 -4.45 7.49
CA ALA A 102 -1.04 -3.06 7.21
C ALA A 102 -1.93 -2.47 8.32
N ASP A 103 -1.55 -1.31 8.83
CA ASP A 103 -2.39 -0.48 9.69
C ASP A 103 -2.42 0.94 9.12
N LEU A 104 -3.50 1.24 8.37
CA LEU A 104 -3.65 2.54 7.72
C LEU A 104 -4.00 3.64 8.73
N SER A 105 -4.56 3.30 9.90
CA SER A 105 -4.78 4.27 10.97
C SER A 105 -3.46 4.72 11.62
N ALA A 106 -2.47 3.84 11.63
CA ALA A 106 -1.11 4.12 12.07
C ALA A 106 -0.16 4.50 10.93
N GLU A 107 -0.65 4.53 9.69
CA GLU A 107 0.14 4.80 8.47
C GLU A 107 1.34 3.86 8.30
N GLN A 108 1.20 2.59 8.69
CA GLN A 108 2.29 1.60 8.70
C GLN A 108 1.98 0.40 7.83
N VAL A 109 2.96 -0.01 7.04
CA VAL A 109 2.93 -1.25 6.26
C VAL A 109 4.24 -1.99 6.47
N ASN A 110 4.13 -3.26 6.82
CA ASN A 110 5.23 -4.20 6.94
C ASN A 110 4.92 -5.40 6.05
N ILE A 111 5.77 -5.65 5.07
CA ILE A 111 5.69 -6.81 4.18
C ILE A 111 6.83 -7.74 4.58
N SER A 112 6.51 -8.93 5.04
CA SER A 112 7.48 -9.94 5.44
C SER A 112 7.46 -11.14 4.50
N ASN A 113 8.45 -12.03 4.61
CA ASN A 113 8.62 -13.20 3.75
C ASN A 113 8.81 -12.88 2.26
N ILE A 114 9.40 -11.73 1.95
CA ILE A 114 9.78 -11.42 0.58
C ILE A 114 10.98 -12.31 0.20
N PRO A 115 10.88 -13.15 -0.84
CA PRO A 115 11.99 -14.01 -1.27
C PRO A 115 13.27 -13.21 -1.46
N ASP A 116 14.39 -13.67 -0.91
CA ASP A 116 15.72 -13.06 -0.97
C ASP A 116 15.89 -11.65 -0.34
N PHE A 117 14.80 -10.95 0.01
CA PHE A 117 14.82 -9.58 0.55
C PHE A 117 14.38 -9.49 2.03
N GLY A 118 13.78 -10.54 2.58
CA GLY A 118 13.35 -10.57 3.99
C GLY A 118 12.08 -9.77 4.22
N SER A 119 12.22 -8.52 4.69
CA SER A 119 11.08 -7.64 5.02
C SER A 119 11.27 -6.22 4.51
N LEU A 120 10.18 -5.61 4.03
CA LEU A 120 10.09 -4.19 3.70
C LEU A 120 9.12 -3.51 4.66
N ASN A 121 9.53 -2.37 5.21
CA ASN A 121 8.69 -1.55 6.07
C ASN A 121 8.64 -0.14 5.49
N PHE A 122 7.45 0.39 5.29
CA PHE A 122 7.23 1.74 4.80
C PHE A 122 5.99 2.35 5.44
N ARG A 123 5.99 3.69 5.49
CA ARG A 123 4.81 4.46 5.85
C ARG A 123 4.00 4.79 4.62
N VAL A 124 2.68 4.78 4.78
CA VAL A 124 1.73 5.14 3.71
C VAL A 124 0.76 6.19 4.22
N VAL A 125 0.48 7.19 3.40
CA VAL A 125 -0.46 8.27 3.72
C VAL A 125 -1.46 8.40 2.59
N ASN A 126 -2.74 8.58 2.91
CA ASN A 126 -3.85 8.62 1.93
C ASN A 126 -3.92 7.33 1.10
N PHE A 127 -4.04 6.19 1.78
CA PHE A 127 -4.36 4.92 1.14
C PHE A 127 -5.71 4.43 1.68
N GLU A 128 -6.49 3.82 0.80
CA GLU A 128 -7.84 3.36 1.11
C GLU A 128 -7.91 1.84 1.05
N ASN A 129 -7.18 1.23 0.11
CA ASN A 129 -7.31 -0.17 -0.22
C ASN A 129 -6.08 -0.98 0.17
N VAL A 130 -6.31 -2.17 0.70
CA VAL A 130 -5.25 -3.15 0.96
C VAL A 130 -5.72 -4.53 0.53
N ILE A 131 -4.89 -5.19 -0.28
CA ILE A 131 -5.08 -6.56 -0.74
C ILE A 131 -3.88 -7.36 -0.24
N GLY A 132 -4.14 -8.35 0.61
CA GLY A 132 -3.16 -9.30 1.12
C GLY A 132 -2.65 -10.29 0.08
N GLY A 133 -1.69 -11.10 0.50
CA GLY A 133 -1.05 -12.13 -0.29
C GLY A 133 -1.63 -13.51 -0.01
N ASN A 134 -0.75 -14.51 0.04
CA ASN A 134 -1.08 -15.89 0.41
C ASN A 134 -0.70 -16.23 1.86
N GLY A 135 -0.20 -15.23 2.61
CA GLY A 135 0.11 -15.35 4.03
C GLY A 135 -1.08 -14.97 4.90
N ASN A 136 -0.95 -15.15 6.22
CA ASN A 136 -1.98 -14.72 7.16
C ASN A 136 -1.84 -13.23 7.44
N ASP A 137 -2.74 -12.41 6.92
CA ASP A 137 -2.57 -10.97 6.81
C ASP A 137 -3.41 -10.18 7.82
N PRO A 138 -2.77 -9.46 8.77
CA PRO A 138 -3.45 -8.49 9.63
C PRO A 138 -3.60 -7.16 8.88
N LEU A 139 -4.84 -6.84 8.50
CA LEU A 139 -5.18 -5.67 7.69
C LEU A 139 -6.15 -4.75 8.45
N THR A 140 -5.65 -3.63 8.95
CA THR A 140 -6.41 -2.62 9.70
C THR A 140 -6.64 -1.35 8.89
N GLY A 141 -7.90 -0.94 8.78
CA GLY A 141 -8.45 0.28 8.17
C GLY A 141 -8.01 1.58 8.84
N ASN A 142 -8.66 2.66 8.45
CA ASN A 142 -8.59 3.97 9.08
C ASN A 142 -10.01 4.52 9.30
N ALA A 143 -10.19 5.84 9.47
CA ALA A 143 -11.53 6.39 9.68
C ALA A 143 -12.30 6.70 8.38
N GLY A 144 -11.69 6.41 7.23
CA GLY A 144 -12.26 6.61 5.90
C GLY A 144 -12.95 5.35 5.38
N VAL A 145 -13.44 5.40 4.14
CA VAL A 145 -14.00 4.22 3.46
C VAL A 145 -12.85 3.37 2.93
N ASN A 146 -12.75 2.13 3.40
CA ASN A 146 -11.69 1.21 3.01
C ASN A 146 -12.23 -0.02 2.27
N THR A 147 -11.43 -0.54 1.33
CA THR A 147 -11.61 -1.91 0.82
C THR A 147 -10.46 -2.78 1.32
N ARG A 148 -10.81 -3.95 1.86
CA ARG A 148 -9.86 -4.94 2.35
C ARG A 148 -10.15 -6.30 1.73
N ASN A 149 -9.09 -6.93 1.25
CA ASN A 149 -9.12 -8.31 0.77
C ASN A 149 -7.97 -9.06 1.43
N GLY A 150 -8.27 -10.10 2.21
CA GLY A 150 -7.25 -10.91 2.89
C GLY A 150 -6.41 -11.71 1.90
N GLY A 151 -7.05 -12.31 0.89
CA GLY A 151 -6.36 -13.07 -0.14
C GLY A 151 -6.44 -14.57 0.15
N TRP A 152 -5.32 -15.25 0.28
CA TRP A 152 -5.29 -16.60 0.84
C TRP A 152 -4.59 -16.56 2.20
N GLY A 153 -4.98 -17.45 3.10
CA GLY A 153 -4.44 -17.47 4.46
C GLY A 153 -5.57 -17.32 5.47
N ASP A 154 -5.23 -17.46 6.74
CA ASP A 154 -6.16 -17.16 7.83
C ASP A 154 -5.98 -15.68 8.21
N ASP A 155 -6.82 -14.81 7.67
CA ASP A 155 -6.61 -13.35 7.72
C ASP A 155 -7.37 -12.67 8.87
N ASN A 156 -6.90 -11.48 9.29
CA ASN A 156 -7.61 -10.65 10.26
C ASN A 156 -7.80 -9.23 9.71
N LEU A 157 -9.04 -8.93 9.33
CA LEU A 157 -9.44 -7.66 8.74
C LEU A 157 -10.23 -6.84 9.77
N ASP A 158 -9.81 -5.60 10.00
CA ASP A 158 -10.51 -4.61 10.83
C ASP A 158 -10.78 -3.36 9.99
N GLY A 159 -12.05 -3.05 9.69
CA GLY A 159 -12.47 -1.88 8.90
C GLY A 159 -12.29 -0.56 9.63
N ARG A 160 -12.34 -0.57 10.98
CA ARG A 160 -12.34 0.62 11.85
C ARG A 160 -13.61 1.45 11.73
N ASN A 161 -13.55 2.72 11.30
CA ASN A 161 -14.75 3.53 11.10
C ASN A 161 -14.84 3.81 9.61
N GLY A 162 -16.04 3.88 9.06
CA GLY A 162 -16.20 4.01 7.61
C GLY A 162 -17.33 3.11 7.14
N ASN A 163 -17.68 3.20 5.87
CA ASN A 163 -18.57 2.20 5.27
C ASN A 163 -17.67 1.27 4.47
N ASP A 164 -17.17 0.22 5.11
CA ASP A 164 -16.07 -0.56 4.59
C ASP A 164 -16.54 -1.76 3.75
N ILE A 165 -15.64 -2.27 2.91
CA ILE A 165 -15.83 -3.53 2.19
C ILE A 165 -14.74 -4.49 2.65
N LEU A 166 -15.14 -5.57 3.31
CA LEU A 166 -14.24 -6.61 3.81
C LEU A 166 -14.47 -7.93 3.06
N MET A 167 -13.39 -8.48 2.53
CA MET A 167 -13.34 -9.77 1.84
C MET A 167 -12.25 -10.61 2.50
N GLY A 168 -12.62 -11.72 3.13
CA GLY A 168 -11.64 -12.62 3.76
C GLY A 168 -10.80 -13.32 2.70
N GLY A 169 -11.47 -14.04 1.80
CA GLY A 169 -10.81 -14.82 0.77
C GLY A 169 -10.71 -16.30 1.18
N LEU A 170 -9.64 -16.97 0.78
CA LEU A 170 -9.47 -18.40 1.07
C LEU A 170 -8.79 -18.60 2.41
N GLY A 171 -9.51 -19.15 3.37
CA GLY A 171 -8.97 -19.58 4.66
C GLY A 171 -9.97 -19.33 5.77
N LYS A 172 -9.49 -19.28 7.02
CA LYS A 172 -10.32 -18.98 8.18
C LYS A 172 -10.10 -17.54 8.62
N ASP A 173 -10.96 -16.67 8.14
CA ASP A 173 -10.79 -15.24 8.33
C ASP A 173 -11.57 -14.71 9.53
N ILE A 174 -11.06 -13.64 10.14
CA ILE A 174 -11.78 -12.82 11.10
C ILE A 174 -12.01 -11.46 10.45
N LEU A 175 -13.27 -11.09 10.26
CA LEU A 175 -13.67 -9.84 9.62
C LEU A 175 -14.41 -8.98 10.64
N THR A 176 -13.83 -7.84 11.02
CA THR A 176 -14.44 -6.88 11.94
C THR A 176 -14.77 -5.61 11.17
N GLY A 177 -16.07 -5.32 10.98
CA GLY A 177 -16.51 -4.13 10.22
C GLY A 177 -16.13 -2.85 10.95
N GLY A 178 -16.58 -2.75 12.21
CA GLY A 178 -16.34 -1.58 13.04
C GLY A 178 -17.53 -0.63 12.96
N GLY A 179 -17.28 0.68 12.96
CA GLY A 179 -18.32 1.70 12.96
C GLY A 179 -18.71 2.13 11.54
N GLY A 180 -19.98 1.99 11.19
CA GLY A 180 -20.54 2.48 9.93
C GLY A 180 -21.45 1.44 9.30
N SER A 181 -21.64 1.51 7.98
CA SER A 181 -22.45 0.54 7.22
C SER A 181 -21.54 -0.30 6.34
N ASP A 182 -21.13 -1.44 6.87
CA ASP A 182 -20.11 -2.30 6.28
C ASP A 182 -20.71 -3.37 5.36
N ILE A 183 -19.88 -3.84 4.42
CA ILE A 183 -20.20 -4.90 3.48
C ILE A 183 -19.17 -6.01 3.62
N PHE A 184 -19.66 -7.20 3.99
CA PHE A 184 -18.88 -8.44 3.95
C PHE A 184 -19.16 -9.16 2.65
N ARG A 185 -18.13 -9.36 1.82
CA ARG A 185 -18.26 -9.97 0.49
C ARG A 185 -17.51 -11.29 0.42
N TYR A 186 -18.21 -12.29 -0.12
CA TYR A 186 -17.66 -13.58 -0.52
C TYR A 186 -17.64 -13.66 -2.05
N ASN A 187 -16.45 -13.82 -2.62
CA ASN A 187 -16.21 -13.82 -4.07
C ASN A 187 -16.16 -15.23 -4.68
N THR A 188 -16.01 -16.27 -3.86
CA THR A 188 -16.03 -17.67 -4.32
C THR A 188 -16.72 -18.61 -3.32
N ALA A 189 -17.29 -19.69 -3.83
CA ALA A 189 -17.86 -20.77 -3.00
C ALA A 189 -16.79 -21.59 -2.26
N LEU A 190 -15.50 -21.32 -2.52
CA LEU A 190 -14.36 -21.97 -1.88
C LEU A 190 -13.83 -21.21 -0.67
N GLU A 191 -14.35 -20.00 -0.38
CA GLU A 191 -13.97 -19.27 0.83
C GLU A 191 -14.30 -20.12 2.06
N GLY A 192 -13.35 -20.17 3.00
CA GLY A 192 -13.40 -21.06 4.14
C GLY A 192 -14.33 -20.58 5.25
N ASP A 193 -14.30 -21.27 6.38
CA ASP A 193 -15.08 -20.88 7.56
C ASP A 193 -14.51 -19.59 8.17
N GLY A 194 -15.22 -18.47 8.04
CA GLY A 194 -14.85 -17.18 8.64
C GLY A 194 -15.73 -16.77 9.83
N ILE A 195 -15.24 -15.82 10.63
CA ILE A 195 -15.97 -15.14 11.70
C ILE A 195 -16.19 -13.68 11.28
N ILE A 196 -17.46 -13.28 11.20
CA ILE A 196 -17.82 -11.87 11.03
C ILE A 196 -18.19 -11.29 12.39
N ASN A 197 -17.41 -10.28 12.81
CA ASN A 197 -17.62 -9.48 14.00
C ASN A 197 -18.10 -8.09 13.61
N ASP A 198 -19.40 -7.97 13.36
CA ASP A 198 -20.06 -6.69 13.22
C ASP A 198 -21.30 -6.70 14.10
N LEU A 199 -21.11 -6.27 15.35
CA LEU A 199 -22.14 -6.27 16.38
C LEU A 199 -22.95 -4.97 16.39
N ASN A 200 -22.75 -4.08 15.42
CA ASN A 200 -23.54 -2.86 15.28
C ASN A 200 -24.89 -3.17 14.61
N ALA A 201 -25.71 -3.98 15.29
CA ALA A 201 -27.14 -3.94 15.10
C ALA A 201 -27.63 -2.56 15.59
N SER A 202 -27.83 -1.63 14.65
CA SER A 202 -28.56 -0.39 14.91
C SER A 202 -29.93 -0.67 15.51
#